data_AF-A0A0D0ACQ1-F1
#
_entry.id   AF-A0A0D0ACQ1-F1
#
_cell.length_a   1.000
_cell.length_b   1.000
_cell.length_c   1.000
_cell.angle_alpha   90.00
_cell.angle_beta   90.00
_cell.angle_gamma   90.00
#
_symmetry.space_group_name_H-M   'P 1'
#
loop_
_entity.id
_entity.type
_entity.pdbx_description
1 polymer ?
#
loop_
_entity_poly.entity_id
_entity_poly.type
_entity_poly.pdbx_seq_one_letter_code
_entity_poly.pdbx_strand_id
1 'polypeptide(L)' 'MLIYFLLGSLPWLTSNHEKLSTSDILECKVDTTIADLCNGIPSEFSNLLVYSRSLSFSEDPDYDYLRSLL' A
#
# COMPACT_ATOMS: atom_id res chain seq x y z
N MET A 1 -1.14 0.06 6.37
CA MET A 1 -0.74 -0.21 7.78
C MET A 1 0.24 -1.38 7.86
N LEU A 2 -0.05 -2.56 7.28
CA LEU A 2 0.89 -3.69 7.22
C LEU A 2 2.28 -3.30 6.67
N ILE A 3 2.31 -2.69 5.50
CA ILE A 3 3.56 -2.26 4.85
C ILE A 3 4.30 -1.17 5.65
N TYR A 4 3.56 -0.31 6.35
CA TYR A 4 4.16 0.70 7.23
C TYR A 4 4.91 0.05 8.41
N PHE A 5 4.37 -1.02 8.99
CA PHE A 5 5.06 -1.73 10.06
C PHE A 5 6.30 -2.47 9.57
N LEU A 6 6.30 -2.95 8.33
CA LEU A 6 7.45 -3.64 7.74
C LEU A 6 8.58 -2.68 7.35
N LEU A 7 8.24 -1.54 6.75
CA LEU A 7 9.22 -0.56 6.27
C LEU A 7 9.62 0.46 7.34
N GLY A 8 8.83 0.62 8.41
CA GLY A 8 9.02 1.62 9.46
C GLY A 8 8.67 3.06 9.04
N SER A 9 8.69 3.35 7.74
CA SER A 9 8.26 4.62 7.15
C SER A 9 7.56 4.39 5.81
N LEU A 10 6.78 5.38 5.38
CA LEU A 10 6.16 5.38 4.05
C LEU A 10 6.56 6.66 3.32
N PRO A 11 6.75 6.62 1.99
CA PRO A 11 7.25 7.77 1.23
C PRO A 11 6.31 8.99 1.29
N TRP A 12 4.99 8.79 1.44
CA TRP A 12 4.01 9.85 1.64
C TRP A 12 3.77 10.26 3.11
N LEU A 13 4.49 9.65 4.06
CA LEU A 13 4.48 10.01 5.48
C LEU A 13 5.78 10.77 5.77
N THR A 14 5.85 12.01 5.30
CA THR A 14 6.94 12.93 5.63
C THR A 14 6.88 13.29 7.11
N SER A 15 7.99 13.06 7.82
CA SER A 15 8.16 13.45 9.23
C SER A 15 8.53 14.94 9.41
N ASN A 16 8.75 15.66 8.31
CA ASN A 16 9.13 17.08 8.35
C ASN A 16 7.91 17.96 8.62
N HIS A 17 8.15 19.06 9.33
CA HIS A 17 7.19 19.96 9.97
C HIS A 17 6.17 20.68 9.06
N GLU A 18 6.12 20.37 7.77
CA GLU A 18 5.06 20.82 6.87
C GLU A 18 4.01 19.73 6.70
N LYS A 19 2.79 20.01 7.15
CA LYS A 19 1.63 19.18 6.83
C LYS A 19 1.46 19.17 5.31
N LEU A 20 1.78 18.04 4.68
CA LEU A 20 1.37 17.76 3.31
C LEU A 20 -0.16 17.91 3.21
N SER A 21 -0.63 18.55 2.16
CA SER A 21 -2.06 18.59 1.90
C SER A 21 -2.55 17.19 1.52
N THR A 22 -3.84 16.93 1.71
CA THR A 22 -4.43 15.63 1.33
C THR A 22 -4.23 15.33 -0.15
N SER A 23 -4.17 16.37 -0.99
CA SER A 23 -3.90 16.28 -2.42
C SER A 23 -2.47 15.79 -2.70
N ASP A 24 -1.48 16.35 -2.02
CA ASP A 24 -0.07 15.94 -2.19
C ASP A 24 0.14 14.48 -1.76
N ILE A 25 -0.50 14.08 -0.66
CA ILE A 25 -0.48 12.69 -0.18
C ILE A 25 -1.12 11.75 -1.21
N LEU A 26 -2.20 12.19 -1.86
CA LEU A 26 -2.87 11.41 -2.89
C LEU A 26 -1.96 11.24 -4.11
N GLU A 27 -1.31 12.30 -4.57
CA GLU A 27 -0.39 12.30 -5.71
C GLU A 27 0.80 11.37 -5.45
N CYS A 28 1.46 11.49 -4.29
CA CYS A 28 2.55 10.58 -3.92
C CYS A 28 2.11 9.10 -3.85
N LYS A 29 0.88 8.81 -3.42
CA LYS A 29 0.33 7.45 -3.38
C LYS A 29 0.04 6.88 -4.77
N VAL A 30 -0.30 7.73 -5.74
CA VAL A 30 -0.53 7.33 -7.12
C VAL A 30 0.80 7.10 -7.83
N ASP A 31 1.76 8.01 -7.64
CA ASP A 31 3.10 7.93 -8.25
C ASP A 31 3.92 6.76 -7.71
N THR A 32 3.78 6.43 -6.42
CA THR A 32 4.50 5.29 -5.84
C THR A 32 3.89 3.98 -6.35
N THR A 33 4.68 3.22 -7.14
CA THR A 33 4.25 1.90 -7.61
C THR A 33 4.27 0.87 -6.47
N ILE A 34 3.44 -0.17 -6.59
CA ILE A 34 3.44 -1.27 -5.61
C ILE A 34 4.79 -1.99 -5.60
N ALA A 35 5.44 -2.10 -6.77
CA ALA A 35 6.75 -2.74 -6.91
C ALA A 35 7.85 -1.97 -6.17
N ASP A 36 7.88 -0.65 -6.32
CA ASP A 36 8.82 0.22 -5.58
C ASP A 36 8.54 0.20 -4.07
N LEU A 37 7.25 0.23 -3.69
CA LEU A 37 6.84 0.19 -2.29
C LEU A 37 7.19 -1.13 -1.61
N CYS A 38 7.05 -2.25 -2.33
CA CYS A 38 7.31 -3.59 -1.79
C CYS A 38 8.75 -4.07 -2.03
N ASN A 39 9.64 -3.18 -2.50
CA ASN A 39 11.04 -3.53 -2.72
C ASN A 39 11.71 -3.87 -1.38
N GLY A 40 12.20 -5.11 -1.25
CA GLY A 40 12.86 -5.60 -0.03
C GLY A 40 11.94 -6.26 1.00
N ILE A 41 10.64 -6.41 0.73
CA ILE A 41 9.71 -7.21 1.54
C ILE A 41 9.14 -8.39 0.73
N PRO A 42 8.56 -9.41 1.39
CA PRO A 42 8.01 -10.57 0.69
C PRO A 42 6.95 -10.18 -0.36
N SER A 43 6.99 -10.86 -1.51
CA SER A 43 6.12 -10.60 -2.67
C SER A 43 4.63 -10.75 -2.36
N GLU A 44 4.29 -11.47 -1.31
CA GLU A 44 2.96 -11.70 -0.78
C GLU A 44 2.26 -10.38 -0.43
N PHE A 45 2.99 -9.43 0.16
CA PHE A 45 2.46 -8.09 0.45
C PHE A 45 2.16 -7.30 -0.83
N SER A 46 2.98 -7.49 -1.87
CA SER A 46 2.73 -6.88 -3.18
C SER A 46 1.48 -7.47 -3.82
N ASN A 47 1.30 -8.79 -3.75
CA ASN A 47 0.13 -9.49 -4.26
C ASN A 47 -1.15 -9.05 -3.53
N LEU A 48 -1.09 -8.90 -2.21
CA LEU A 48 -2.20 -8.39 -1.40
C LEU A 48 -2.61 -6.96 -1.80
N LEU A 49 -1.63 -6.08 -2.06
CA LEU A 49 -1.91 -4.72 -2.54
C LEU A 49 -2.47 -4.70 -3.97
N VAL A 50 -1.93 -5.52 -4.86
CA VAL A 50 -2.42 -5.65 -6.23
C VAL A 50 -3.87 -6.13 -6.22
N TYR A 51 -4.16 -7.18 -5.44
CA TYR A 51 -5.52 -7.69 -5.27
C TYR A 51 -6.47 -6.63 -4.72
N SER A 52 -6.03 -5.90 -3.69
CA SER A 52 -6.82 -4.81 -3.10
C SER A 52 -7.09 -3.66 -4.08
N ARG A 53 -6.16 -3.37 -5.02
CA ARG A 53 -6.36 -2.36 -6.08
C ARG A 53 -7.22 -2.87 -7.23
N SER A 54 -7.26 -4.17 -7.49
CA SER A 54 -8.05 -4.77 -8.58
C SER A 54 -9.51 -5.03 -8.21
N LEU A 55 -9.84 -5.02 -6.92
CA LEU A 55 -11.20 -5.22 -6.42
C LEU A 55 -12.17 -4.16 -6.96
N SER A 56 -13.27 -4.63 -7.55
CA SER A 56 -14.35 -3.75 -8.00
C SER A 56 -15.09 -3.15 -6.81
N PHE A 57 -15.71 -1.98 -6.98
CA PHE A 57 -16.45 -1.31 -5.90
C PHE A 57 -17.57 -2.17 -5.29
N SER A 58 -18.20 -3.02 -6.10
CA SER A 58 -19.31 -3.88 -5.71
C SER A 58 -18.92 -5.35 -5.51
N GLU A 59 -17.63 -5.66 -5.52
CA GLU A 59 -17.12 -7.03 -5.40
C GLU A 59 -16.73 -7.33 -3.96
N ASP A 60 -17.17 -8.48 -3.46
CA ASP A 60 -16.79 -8.97 -2.14
C ASP A 60 -15.35 -9.51 -2.16
N PRO A 61 -14.47 -9.09 -1.23
CA PRO A 61 -13.12 -9.60 -1.15
C PRO A 61 -13.10 -11.10 -0.86
N ASP A 62 -12.23 -11.83 -1.56
CA ASP A 62 -11.87 -13.21 -1.24
C ASP A 62 -10.93 -13.21 -0.02
N TYR A 63 -11.55 -13.25 1.16
CA TYR A 63 -10.83 -13.25 2.43
C TYR A 63 -9.99 -14.52 2.63
N ASP A 64 -10.39 -15.67 2.07
CA ASP A 64 -9.63 -16.92 2.16
C ASP A 64 -8.33 -16.82 1.36
N TYR A 65 -8.41 -16.29 0.13
CA TYR A 65 -7.24 -15.98 -0.68
C TYR A 65 -6.31 -14.99 0.02
N LEU A 66 -6.84 -13.86 0.51
CA LEU A 66 -6.06 -12.85 1.22
C LEU A 66 -5.34 -13.40 2.46
N ARG A 67 -5.98 -14.34 3.17
CA ARG A 67 -5.42 -14.96 4.37
C ARG A 67 -4.39 -16.05 4.06
N SER A 68 -4.45 -16.65 2.86
CA SER A 68 -3.42 -17.58 2.38
C SER A 68 -2.12 -16.90 1.95
N LEU A 69 -2.17 -15.60 1.65
CA LEU A 69 -1.01 -14.78 1.32
C LEU A 69 -0.29 -14.21 2.57
N LEU A 70 -0.90 -14.29 3.76
CA LEU A 70 -0.32 -13.81 5.02
C LEU A 70 0.39 -14.94 5.77
#